data_AF-A0AAE5RU35-F1
#
_entry.id   AF-A0AAE5RU35-F1
#
_cell.length_a   1.000
_cell.length_b   1.000
_cell.length_c   1.000
_cell.angle_alpha   90.00
_cell.angle_beta   90.00
_cell.angle_gamma   90.00
#
_symmetry.space_group_name_H-M   'P 1'
#
loop_
_entity.id
_entity.type
_entity.pdbx_description
1 polymer ?
#
loop_
_entity_poly.entity_id
_entity_poly.type
_entity_poly.pdbx_seq_one_letter_code
_entity_poly.pdbx_strand_id
1 'polypeptide(L)'
;MERVYDHTNTRQVTSVLNQVVSQFDNCGSVSLANSTTTTTVSNSKINSQSKIFLQARTTAAATASASTFISAINDGSFVINHASATTARTFDYVVFNV
;
A
#
# COMPACT_ATOMS: atom_id res chain seq x y z
N MET A 1 18.75 9.55 -1.84
CA MET A 1 18.14 9.13 -3.12
C MET A 1 19.26 8.71 -4.05
N GLU A 2 19.28 7.43 -4.43
CA GLU A 2 20.19 6.92 -5.46
C GLU A 2 19.82 7.59 -6.80
N ARG A 3 20.82 8.10 -7.53
CA ARG A 3 20.65 8.77 -8.82
C ARG A 3 21.74 8.26 -9.75
N VAL A 4 21.49 8.29 -11.06
CA VAL A 4 22.54 7.99 -12.05
C VAL A 4 23.51 9.17 -12.06
N TYR A 5 24.75 8.93 -11.66
CA TYR A 5 25.83 9.93 -11.62
C TYR A 5 26.73 9.82 -12.86
N ASP A 6 26.87 8.61 -13.40
CA ASP A 6 27.59 8.31 -14.63
C ASP A 6 26.69 7.45 -15.53
N HIS A 7 26.19 8.04 -16.61
CA HIS A 7 25.30 7.37 -17.54
C HIS A 7 26.00 6.31 -18.41
N THR A 8 27.34 6.30 -18.44
CA THR A 8 28.13 5.30 -19.19
C THR A 8 28.37 4.04 -18.36
N ASN A 9 28.25 4.14 -17.03
CA ASN A 9 28.33 3.00 -16.13
C ASN A 9 27.01 2.22 -16.14
N THR A 10 26.94 1.22 -17.02
CA THR A 10 25.77 0.36 -17.20
C THR A 10 25.33 -0.34 -15.90
N ARG A 11 26.25 -0.68 -14.99
CA ARG A 11 25.91 -1.33 -13.70
C ARG A 11 25.14 -0.38 -12.78
N GLN A 12 25.53 0.89 -12.72
CA GLN A 12 24.81 1.89 -11.94
C GLN A 12 23.41 2.11 -12.51
N VAL A 13 23.31 2.26 -13.83
CA VAL A 13 22.01 2.43 -14.51
C VAL A 13 21.09 1.25 -14.24
N THR A 14 21.58 0.02 -14.34
CA THR A 14 20.78 -1.19 -14.07
C THR A 14 20.33 -1.27 -12.60
N SER A 15 21.20 -0.92 -11.63
CA SER A 15 20.84 -0.91 -10.20
C SER A 15 19.68 0.04 -9.91
N VAL A 16 19.82 1.29 -10.34
CA VAL A 16 18.82 2.34 -10.14
C VAL A 16 17.52 2.01 -10.87
N LEU A 17 17.60 1.50 -12.11
CA LEU A 17 16.42 1.10 -12.87
C LEU A 17 15.68 -0.05 -12.19
N ASN A 18 16.39 -1.09 -11.73
CA ASN A 18 15.78 -2.22 -11.03
C ASN A 18 15.11 -1.78 -9.71
N GLN A 19 15.74 -0.87 -8.96
CA GLN A 19 15.12 -0.26 -7.79
C GLN A 19 13.82 0.48 -8.16
N VAL A 20 13.84 1.33 -9.20
CA VAL A 20 12.66 2.07 -9.64
C VAL A 20 11.53 1.13 -10.05
N VAL A 21 11.82 0.11 -10.86
CA VAL A 21 10.83 -0.89 -11.29
C VAL A 21 10.25 -1.65 -10.09
N SER A 22 11.10 -2.01 -9.11
CA SER A 22 10.64 -2.72 -7.91
C SER A 22 9.64 -1.93 -7.05
N GLN A 23 9.67 -0.60 -7.12
CA GLN A 23 8.74 0.26 -6.39
C GLN A 23 7.34 0.31 -6.99
N PHE A 24 7.18 0.03 -8.28
CA PHE A 24 5.85 -0.01 -8.93
C PHE A 24 5.06 -1.28 -8.61
N ASP A 25 5.72 -2.33 -8.13
CA ASP A 25 5.11 -3.62 -7.76
C ASP A 25 4.64 -3.63 -6.29
N ASN A 26 4.14 -2.49 -5.81
CA ASN A 26 3.70 -2.24 -4.44
C ASN A 26 2.18 -1.96 -4.35
N CYS A 27 1.46 -2.19 -5.44
CA CYS A 27 0.02 -2.00 -5.54
C CYS A 27 -0.73 -3.29 -5.23
N GLY A 28 -1.93 -3.18 -4.70
CA GLY A 28 -2.82 -4.32 -4.51
C GLY A 28 -4.26 -3.90 -4.24
N SER A 29 -5.14 -4.88 -4.08
CA SER A 29 -6.54 -4.66 -3.74
C SER A 29 -6.89 -5.46 -2.49
N VAL A 30 -7.59 -4.83 -1.55
CA VAL A 30 -8.11 -5.47 -0.33
C VAL A 30 -9.62 -5.32 -0.27
N SER A 31 -10.31 -6.41 0.02
CA SER A 31 -11.70 -6.37 0.47
C SER A 31 -11.71 -6.38 1.99
N LEU A 32 -12.34 -5.38 2.60
CA LEU A 32 -12.54 -5.34 4.04
C LEU A 32 -13.41 -6.51 4.47
N ALA A 33 -13.06 -7.12 5.60
CA ALA A 33 -13.85 -8.21 6.16
C ALA A 33 -15.18 -7.67 6.71
N ASN A 34 -16.26 -8.41 6.44
CA ASN A 34 -17.57 -8.07 6.96
C ASN A 34 -17.64 -8.38 8.46
N SER A 35 -18.45 -7.61 9.19
CA SER A 35 -18.63 -7.76 10.64
C SER A 35 -17.36 -7.62 11.49
N THR A 36 -16.26 -7.09 10.94
CA THR A 36 -15.06 -6.70 11.69
C THR A 36 -14.84 -5.19 11.64
N THR A 37 -14.08 -4.66 12.60
CA THR A 37 -13.69 -3.25 12.63
C THR A 37 -12.25 -3.02 12.18
N THR A 38 -11.50 -4.09 11.96
CA THR A 38 -10.12 -4.05 11.49
C THR A 38 -9.88 -5.12 10.43
N THR A 39 -9.01 -4.79 9.49
CA THR A 39 -8.50 -5.72 8.47
C THR A 39 -6.98 -5.55 8.38
N THR A 40 -6.23 -6.64 8.55
CA THR A 40 -4.78 -6.66 8.38
C THR A 40 -4.45 -7.11 6.97
N VAL A 41 -3.61 -6.35 6.28
CA VAL A 41 -3.10 -6.67 4.95
C VAL A 41 -1.62 -6.98 5.06
N SER A 42 -1.22 -8.17 4.64
CA SER A 42 0.16 -8.61 4.62
C SER A 42 0.79 -8.35 3.25
N ASN A 43 1.92 -7.66 3.23
CA ASN A 43 2.75 -7.47 2.05
C ASN A 43 4.20 -7.32 2.51
N SER A 44 5.06 -8.26 2.10
CA SER A 44 6.47 -8.35 2.52
C SER A 44 7.32 -7.13 2.17
N LYS A 45 6.84 -6.27 1.25
CA LYS A 45 7.56 -5.06 0.83
C LYS A 45 7.30 -3.85 1.75
N ILE A 46 6.34 -3.96 2.68
CA ILE A 46 6.02 -2.90 3.63
C ILE A 46 7.11 -2.84 4.70
N ASN A 47 7.58 -1.63 4.98
CA ASN A 47 8.37 -1.33 6.16
C ASN A 47 7.58 -0.40 7.10
N SER A 48 8.02 -0.29 8.35
CA SER A 48 7.40 0.59 9.36
C SER A 48 7.38 2.08 8.99
N GLN A 49 8.17 2.51 8.00
CA GLN A 49 8.22 3.89 7.50
C GLN A 49 7.33 4.13 6.27
N SER A 50 6.73 3.07 5.70
CA SER A 50 5.96 3.13 4.48
C SER A 50 4.78 4.08 4.61
N LYS A 51 4.42 4.74 3.50
CA LYS A 51 3.18 5.51 3.37
C LYS A 51 2.22 4.72 2.51
N ILE A 52 1.06 4.39 3.06
CA ILE A 52 0.04 3.62 2.35
C ILE A 52 -1.08 4.57 1.94
N PHE A 53 -1.43 4.53 0.67
CA PHE A 53 -2.56 5.26 0.12
C PHE A 53 -3.68 4.29 -0.21
N LEU A 54 -4.89 4.60 0.26
CA LEU A 54 -6.09 3.81 0.01
C LEU A 54 -6.99 4.54 -0.99
N GLN A 55 -7.49 3.83 -1.98
CA GLN A 55 -8.45 4.32 -2.96
C GLN A 55 -9.68 3.43 -2.97
N ALA A 56 -10.86 4.01 -2.71
CA ALA A 56 -12.11 3.27 -2.75
C ALA A 56 -12.45 2.83 -4.20
N ARG A 57 -12.84 1.56 -4.36
CA ARG A 57 -13.27 0.99 -5.65
C ARG A 57 -14.77 0.73 -5.76
N THR A 58 -15.47 0.77 -4.64
CA THR A 58 -16.91 0.54 -4.57
C THR A 58 -17.59 1.73 -3.92
N THR A 59 -18.86 2.00 -4.25
CA THR A 59 -19.63 3.08 -3.64
C THR A 59 -19.72 2.93 -2.12
N ALA A 60 -19.88 1.70 -1.63
CA ALA A 60 -19.89 1.39 -0.20
C ALA A 60 -18.56 1.71 0.51
N ALA A 61 -17.42 1.51 -0.19
CA ALA A 61 -16.11 1.90 0.30
C ALA A 61 -15.93 3.44 0.28
N ALA A 62 -16.41 4.12 -0.76
CA ALA A 62 -16.33 5.57 -0.87
C ALA A 62 -17.08 6.28 0.28
N THR A 63 -18.28 5.80 0.62
CA THR A 63 -19.04 6.33 1.78
C THR A 63 -18.32 6.11 3.11
N ALA A 64 -17.56 5.02 3.25
CA ALA A 64 -16.83 4.70 4.46
C ALA A 64 -15.41 5.31 4.51
N SER A 65 -14.96 5.98 3.45
CA SER A 65 -13.58 6.49 3.35
C SER A 65 -13.27 7.56 4.40
N ALA A 66 -14.26 8.33 4.85
CA ALA A 66 -14.08 9.34 5.90
C ALA A 66 -13.77 8.76 7.28
N SER A 67 -14.18 7.52 7.56
CA SER A 67 -13.94 6.84 8.84
C SER A 67 -12.91 5.70 8.74
N THR A 68 -12.37 5.47 7.55
CA THR A 68 -11.38 4.42 7.29
C THR A 68 -9.98 5.01 7.34
N PHE A 69 -9.11 4.49 8.20
CA PHE A 69 -7.73 4.96 8.33
C PHE A 69 -6.78 3.82 8.68
N ILE A 70 -5.48 4.03 8.45
CA ILE A 70 -4.46 3.04 8.81
C ILE A 70 -4.09 3.24 10.28
N SER A 71 -4.31 2.22 11.11
CA SER A 71 -4.06 2.29 12.55
C SER A 71 -2.65 1.85 12.94
N ALA A 72 -2.04 0.95 12.16
CA ALA A 72 -0.68 0.47 12.40
C ALA A 72 0.01 0.07 11.10
N ILE A 73 1.32 0.26 11.05
CA ILE A 73 2.21 -0.17 9.96
C ILE A 73 3.37 -0.91 10.63
N ASN A 74 3.50 -2.19 10.29
CA ASN A 74 4.56 -3.06 10.77
C ASN A 74 5.36 -3.55 9.57
N ASP A 75 6.57 -4.04 9.81
CA ASP A 75 7.34 -4.66 8.74
C ASP A 75 6.56 -5.87 8.20
N GLY A 76 6.30 -5.87 6.89
CA GLY A 76 5.53 -6.89 6.19
C GLY A 76 4.00 -6.78 6.29
N SER A 77 3.42 -5.79 6.98
CA SER A 77 1.95 -5.65 7.08
C SER A 77 1.45 -4.28 7.51
N PHE A 78 0.17 -4.01 7.25
CA PHE A 78 -0.51 -2.84 7.79
C PHE A 78 -1.94 -3.18 8.22
N VAL A 79 -2.46 -2.39 9.15
CA VAL A 79 -3.81 -2.57 9.71
C VAL A 79 -4.68 -1.41 9.29
N ILE A 80 -5.78 -1.73 8.62
CA ILE A 80 -6.83 -0.80 8.26
C ILE A 80 -7.90 -0.86 9.33
N ASN A 81 -8.15 0.27 10.01
CA ASN A 81 -9.31 0.44 10.86
C ASN A 81 -10.48 0.97 10.03
N HIS A 82 -11.64 0.34 10.16
CA HIS A 82 -12.84 0.70 9.44
C HIS A 82 -14.10 0.40 10.27
N ALA A 83 -15.20 1.07 9.97
CA ALA A 83 -16.48 0.69 10.56
C ALA A 83 -16.90 -0.70 10.08
N SER A 84 -17.53 -1.48 10.97
CA SER A 84 -18.16 -2.74 10.61
C SER A 84 -19.18 -2.54 9.49
N ALA A 85 -19.24 -3.49 8.56
CA ALA A 85 -20.11 -3.46 7.41
C ALA A 85 -20.68 -4.84 7.11
N THR A 86 -21.90 -4.86 6.58
CA THR A 86 -22.56 -6.06 6.05
C THR A 86 -22.36 -6.22 4.54
N THR A 87 -21.90 -5.16 3.86
CA THR A 87 -21.56 -5.16 2.44
C THR A 87 -20.04 -5.15 2.27
N ALA A 88 -19.55 -5.88 1.27
CA ALA A 88 -18.13 -5.90 0.94
C ALA A 88 -17.67 -4.50 0.50
N ARG A 89 -16.57 -4.03 1.09
CA ARG A 89 -15.94 -2.74 0.76
C ARG A 89 -14.55 -3.00 0.22
N THR A 90 -14.35 -2.74 -1.06
CA THR A 90 -13.06 -2.93 -1.71
C THR A 90 -12.29 -1.62 -1.83
N PHE A 91 -11.03 -1.66 -1.40
CA PHE A 91 -10.06 -0.59 -1.56
C PHE A 91 -8.86 -1.10 -2.35
N ASP A 92 -8.40 -0.32 -3.31
CA ASP A 92 -7.06 -0.47 -3.86
C ASP A 92 -6.08 0.25 -2.93
N TYR A 93 -4.88 -0.29 -2.81
CA TYR A 93 -3.82 0.31 -2.02
C TYR A 93 -2.54 0.42 -2.83
N VAL A 94 -1.78 1.47 -2.55
CA VAL A 94 -0.42 1.67 -3.05
C VAL A 94 0.49 1.88 -1.85
N VAL A 95 1.56 1.08 -1.78
CA VAL A 95 2.60 1.24 -0.75
C VAL A 95 3.73 2.07 -1.33
N PHE A 96 3.97 3.23 -0.72
CA PHE A 96 5.13 4.05 -1.01
C PHE A 96 6.18 3.83 0.07
N ASN A 97 7.28 3.16 -0.30
CA ASN A 97 8.42 3.02 0.61
C ASN A 97 9.24 4.30 0.59
N VAL A 98 9.57 4.81 1.77
CA VAL A 98 10.46 5.96 1.97
C VAL A 98 11.79 5.47 2.54
#